data_AF-A0A532V0Y7-F1
#
_entry.id   AF-A0A532V0Y7-F1
#
_cell.length_a   1.000
_cell.length_b   1.000
_cell.length_c   1.000
_cell.angle_alpha   90.00
_cell.angle_beta   90.00
_cell.angle_gamma   90.00
#
_symmetry.space_group_name_H-M   'P 1'
#
loop_
_entity.id
_entity.type
_entity.pdbx_description
1 polymer ?
#
loop_
_entity_poly.entity_id
_entity_poly.type
_entity_poly.pdbx_seq_one_letter_code
_entity_poly.pdbx_strand_id
1 'polypeptide(L)'
;MSLLDNAEERIIDSLFVLYSISRSKEVESMKSKSKITWKSKKSWRDKMEKPAEPKVVDVPPKMQPRFGQGKMIIATPMIIDGIVRKIPKGKLATVAQIMDKLCEDFGTDSACPMTTGIFLNIVAKAAEEDRAAGRKKIAPYWRVLKSKGELNPKFPGGMETHAEKLEAEGHTVEKIRKTWKVRDFEMRLAKL
;
A
#
# COMPACT_ATOMS: atom_id res chain seq x y z
N MET A 1 37.09 64.30 34.42
CA MET A 1 36.58 62.92 34.32
C MET A 1 35.07 62.99 34.15
N SER A 2 34.65 63.56 33.02
CA SER A 2 33.91 62.92 31.90
C SER A 2 32.41 62.77 32.18
N LEU A 3 31.70 63.90 32.05
CA LEU A 3 30.25 63.97 31.84
C LEU A 3 29.84 63.49 30.42
N LEU A 4 30.58 62.54 29.84
CA LEU A 4 30.34 61.99 28.51
C LEU A 4 30.09 60.47 28.50
N ASP A 5 30.09 59.79 29.66
CA ASP A 5 29.95 58.33 29.71
C ASP A 5 28.49 57.82 29.89
N ASN A 6 27.53 58.70 30.23
CA ASN A 6 26.14 58.28 30.51
C ASN A 6 25.17 58.39 29.30
N ALA A 7 25.57 59.06 28.22
CA ALA A 7 24.72 59.23 27.04
C ALA A 7 24.90 58.06 26.04
N GLU A 8 26.13 57.56 25.88
CA GLU A 8 26.41 56.46 24.96
C GLU A 8 25.86 55.11 25.46
N GLU A 9 25.95 54.81 26.76
CA GLU A 9 25.36 53.58 27.34
C GLU A 9 23.83 53.52 27.14
N ARG A 10 23.13 54.65 27.30
CA ARG A 10 21.68 54.72 27.08
C ARG A 10 21.28 54.53 25.62
N ILE A 11 22.13 54.95 24.68
CA ILE A 11 21.92 54.76 23.24
C ILE A 11 22.14 53.29 22.88
N ILE A 12 23.16 52.65 23.45
CA ILE A 12 23.47 51.22 23.22
C ILE A 12 22.36 50.32 23.79
N ASP A 13 21.87 50.60 24.99
CA ASP A 13 20.75 49.85 25.59
C ASP A 13 19.45 50.02 24.79
N SER A 14 19.17 51.24 24.32
CA SER A 14 17.99 51.51 23.47
C SER A 14 18.08 50.79 22.12
N LEU A 15 19.27 50.78 21.49
CA LEU A 15 19.53 50.03 20.27
C LEU A 15 19.43 48.50 20.49
N PHE A 16 19.89 47.98 21.62
CA PHE A 16 19.80 46.56 21.96
C PHE A 16 18.35 46.11 22.20
N VAL A 17 17.55 46.94 22.89
CA VAL A 17 16.12 46.71 23.09
C VAL A 17 15.37 46.76 21.75
N LEU A 18 15.64 47.76 20.91
CA LEU A 18 15.03 47.88 19.58
C LEU A 18 15.43 46.72 18.65
N TYR A 19 16.69 46.28 18.67
CA TYR A 19 17.16 45.12 17.93
C TYR A 19 16.49 43.83 18.42
N SER A 20 16.34 43.66 19.74
CA SER A 20 15.67 42.51 20.35
C SER A 20 14.18 42.46 20.00
N ILE A 21 13.50 43.61 19.98
CA ILE A 21 12.09 43.74 19.56
C ILE A 21 11.92 43.49 18.06
N SER A 22 12.82 44.01 17.22
CA SER A 22 12.79 43.77 15.77
C SER A 22 13.01 42.30 15.45
N ARG A 23 13.99 41.67 16.10
CA ARG A 23 14.33 40.25 15.95
C ARG A 23 13.22 39.33 16.45
N SER A 24 12.52 39.70 17.52
CA SER A 24 11.35 38.93 17.99
C SER A 24 10.17 39.02 17.02
N LYS A 25 9.90 40.21 16.44
CA LYS A 25 8.88 40.37 15.37
C LYS A 25 9.24 39.60 14.09
N GLU A 26 10.51 39.55 13.70
CA GLU A 26 10.98 38.73 12.57
C GLU A 26 10.81 37.24 12.84
N VAL A 27 11.21 36.76 14.04
CA VAL A 27 11.02 35.35 14.44
C VAL A 27 9.53 34.97 14.47
N GLU A 28 8.66 35.87 14.92
CA GLU A 28 7.21 35.64 14.95
C GLU A 28 6.59 35.66 13.54
N SER A 29 7.05 36.55 12.67
CA SER A 29 6.72 36.58 11.23
C SER A 29 7.18 35.30 10.51
N MET A 30 8.35 34.77 10.85
CA MET A 30 8.88 33.51 10.31
C MET A 30 8.10 32.29 10.79
N LYS A 31 7.65 32.26 12.06
CA LYS A 31 6.77 31.21 12.60
C LYS A 31 5.38 31.20 11.93
N SER A 32 4.88 32.36 11.52
CA SER A 32 3.62 32.50 10.78
C SER A 32 3.72 32.01 9.34
N LYS A 33 4.87 32.19 8.68
CA LYS A 33 5.10 31.88 7.26
C LYS A 33 5.40 30.41 6.94
N SER A 34 5.53 29.53 7.94
CA SER A 34 5.87 28.11 7.73
C SER A 34 4.73 27.14 8.07
N LYS A 35 3.48 27.47 7.73
CA LYS A 35 2.40 26.45 7.67
C LYS A 35 2.43 25.69 6.34
N ILE A 36 3.52 24.95 6.10
CA ILE A 36 3.51 23.90 5.07
C ILE A 36 2.64 22.76 5.61
N THR A 37 1.37 22.74 5.20
CA THR A 37 0.50 21.60 5.47
C THR A 37 0.91 20.48 4.52
N TRP A 38 1.77 19.58 5.01
CA TRP A 38 1.96 18.29 4.36
C TRP A 38 0.60 17.59 4.33
N LYS A 39 -0.04 17.49 3.16
CA LYS A 39 -1.21 16.62 3.01
C LYS A 39 -0.78 15.24 3.49
N SER A 40 -1.45 14.72 4.52
CA SER A 40 -1.21 13.35 4.96
C SER A 40 -1.29 12.44 3.74
N LYS A 41 -0.35 11.50 3.62
CA LYS A 41 -0.39 10.52 2.53
C LYS A 41 -1.80 9.90 2.54
N LYS A 42 -2.51 9.95 1.41
CA LYS A 42 -3.81 9.27 1.29
C LYS A 42 -3.70 7.84 1.81
N SER A 43 -4.70 7.41 2.59
CA SER A 43 -4.74 6.06 3.16
C SER A 43 -4.77 5.01 2.04
N TRP A 44 -4.39 3.77 2.35
CA TRP A 44 -4.55 2.67 1.42
C TRP A 44 -6.02 2.38 1.15
N ARG A 45 -6.89 2.57 2.15
CA ARG A 45 -8.35 2.55 1.98
C ARG A 45 -8.81 3.55 0.91
N ASP A 46 -8.39 4.81 0.98
CA ASP A 46 -8.74 5.85 -0.01
C ASP A 46 -8.24 5.51 -1.42
N LYS A 47 -7.04 4.91 -1.51
CA LYS A 47 -6.48 4.46 -2.81
C LYS A 47 -7.29 3.31 -3.39
N MET A 48 -7.80 2.43 -2.54
CA MET A 48 -8.64 1.30 -2.94
C MET A 48 -10.02 1.76 -3.41
N GLU A 49 -10.63 2.72 -2.71
CA GLU A 49 -11.97 3.25 -3.00
C GLU A 49 -12.02 4.31 -4.07
N LYS A 50 -10.87 4.79 -4.54
CA LYS A 50 -10.81 5.77 -5.62
C LYS A 50 -11.69 5.27 -6.78
N PRO A 51 -12.75 6.01 -7.17
CA PRO A 51 -13.63 5.59 -8.25
C PRO A 51 -12.83 5.34 -9.52
N ALA A 52 -12.97 4.13 -10.04
CA ALA A 52 -12.35 3.66 -11.26
C ALA A 52 -13.22 2.54 -11.82
N GLU A 53 -13.30 2.49 -13.15
CA GLU A 53 -13.96 1.40 -13.85
C GLU A 53 -12.91 0.39 -14.35
N PRO A 54 -13.22 -0.91 -14.33
CA PRO A 54 -12.38 -1.90 -15.00
C PRO A 54 -12.30 -1.59 -16.50
N LYS A 55 -11.14 -1.82 -17.10
CA LYS A 55 -10.93 -1.55 -18.53
C LYS A 55 -10.54 -2.82 -19.26
N VAL A 56 -11.27 -3.12 -20.34
CA VAL A 56 -10.86 -4.13 -21.32
C VAL A 56 -10.11 -3.41 -22.43
N VAL A 57 -8.88 -3.84 -22.70
CA VAL A 57 -8.00 -3.28 -23.73
C VAL A 57 -7.49 -4.38 -24.64
N ASP A 58 -7.07 -4.07 -25.87
CA ASP A 58 -6.34 -5.04 -26.68
C ASP A 58 -4.98 -5.34 -26.08
N VAL A 59 -4.52 -6.60 -26.16
CA VAL A 59 -3.19 -6.98 -25.68
C VAL A 59 -2.13 -6.20 -26.48
N PRO A 60 -1.31 -5.34 -25.83
CA PRO A 60 -0.34 -4.52 -26.53
C PRO A 60 0.69 -5.39 -27.29
N PRO A 61 1.19 -4.97 -28.46
CA PRO A 61 2.12 -5.79 -29.26
C PRO A 61 3.33 -6.31 -28.49
N LYS A 62 3.87 -5.49 -27.57
CA LYS A 62 5.01 -5.85 -26.70
C LYS A 62 4.70 -7.00 -25.72
N MET A 63 3.43 -7.23 -25.41
CA MET A 63 2.96 -8.25 -24.47
C MET A 63 2.45 -9.52 -25.18
N GLN A 64 2.14 -9.45 -26.47
CA GLN A 64 1.61 -10.57 -27.25
C GLN A 64 2.48 -11.83 -27.25
N PRO A 65 3.83 -11.78 -27.25
CA PRO A 65 4.64 -12.99 -27.16
C PRO A 65 4.41 -13.83 -25.89
N ARG A 66 3.88 -13.21 -24.83
CA ARG A 66 3.62 -13.87 -23.54
C ARG A 66 2.14 -14.11 -23.27
N PHE A 67 1.27 -13.22 -23.73
CA PHE A 67 -0.17 -13.24 -23.41
C PHE A 67 -1.06 -13.56 -24.62
N GLY A 68 -0.47 -13.76 -25.80
CA GLY A 68 -1.21 -13.95 -27.04
C GLY A 68 -1.81 -12.66 -27.58
N GLN A 69 -2.54 -12.79 -28.68
CA GLN A 69 -3.43 -11.75 -29.17
C GLN A 69 -4.78 -11.84 -28.46
N GLY A 70 -5.57 -10.77 -28.48
CA GLY A 70 -6.91 -10.75 -27.90
C GLY A 70 -7.14 -9.57 -26.95
N LYS A 71 -8.07 -9.76 -26.01
CA LYS A 71 -8.48 -8.76 -25.01
C LYS A 71 -7.81 -9.02 -23.65
N MET A 72 -7.48 -7.94 -22.96
CA MET A 72 -6.88 -7.93 -21.64
C MET A 72 -7.70 -7.09 -20.66
N ILE A 73 -8.02 -7.65 -19.50
CA ILE A 73 -8.67 -6.93 -18.40
C ILE A 73 -7.65 -6.25 -17.47
N ILE A 74 -7.87 -4.95 -17.23
CA ILE A 74 -7.26 -4.17 -16.16
C ILE A 74 -8.35 -3.97 -15.09
N ALA A 75 -8.35 -4.83 -14.09
CA ALA A 75 -9.29 -4.79 -12.96
C ALA A 75 -9.07 -3.58 -12.05
N THR A 76 -10.00 -3.33 -11.13
CA THR A 76 -9.85 -2.30 -10.08
C THR A 76 -9.45 -2.96 -8.75
N PRO A 77 -8.88 -2.19 -7.79
CA PRO A 77 -8.62 -2.70 -6.45
C PRO A 77 -9.85 -3.29 -5.75
N MET A 78 -11.04 -2.70 -5.97
CA MET A 78 -12.30 -3.17 -5.39
C MET A 78 -12.73 -4.54 -5.94
N ILE A 79 -12.51 -4.81 -7.23
CA ILE A 79 -12.81 -6.12 -7.82
C ILE A 79 -11.90 -7.19 -7.20
N ILE A 80 -10.59 -6.89 -7.07
CA ILE A 80 -9.63 -7.80 -6.43
C ILE A 80 -10.02 -8.05 -4.96
N ASP A 81 -10.37 -7.01 -4.20
CA ASP A 81 -10.87 -7.14 -2.82
C ASP A 81 -12.09 -8.07 -2.74
N GLY A 82 -13.04 -7.90 -3.66
CA GLY A 82 -14.24 -8.73 -3.75
C GLY A 82 -13.93 -10.22 -3.98
N ILE A 83 -12.95 -10.54 -4.84
CA ILE A 83 -12.50 -11.92 -5.05
C ILE A 83 -11.79 -12.45 -3.79
N VAL A 84 -10.85 -11.69 -3.23
CA VAL A 84 -10.06 -12.09 -2.06
C VAL A 84 -10.94 -12.37 -0.85
N ARG A 85 -11.98 -11.57 -0.62
CA ARG A 85 -12.93 -11.75 0.49
C ARG A 85 -13.75 -13.04 0.39
N LYS A 86 -13.91 -13.62 -0.80
CA LYS A 86 -14.63 -14.88 -1.01
C LYS A 86 -13.79 -16.11 -0.68
N ILE A 87 -12.48 -15.98 -0.50
CA ILE A 87 -11.60 -17.12 -0.20
C ILE A 87 -11.89 -17.61 1.23
N PRO A 88 -12.36 -18.85 1.43
CA PRO A 88 -12.69 -19.36 2.76
C PRO A 88 -11.47 -19.53 3.68
N LYS A 89 -11.71 -19.58 5.01
CA LYS A 89 -10.65 -19.88 5.99
C LYS A 89 -10.05 -21.27 5.74
N GLY A 90 -8.73 -21.39 5.81
CA GLY A 90 -7.98 -22.63 5.56
C GLY A 90 -7.92 -23.04 4.09
N LYS A 91 -8.43 -22.19 3.18
CA LYS A 91 -8.30 -22.34 1.73
C LYS A 91 -7.41 -21.23 1.17
N LEU A 92 -6.81 -21.53 0.03
CA LEU A 92 -5.84 -20.68 -0.64
C LEU A 92 -6.32 -20.32 -2.04
N ALA A 93 -5.79 -19.24 -2.57
CA ALA A 93 -5.87 -18.93 -3.99
C ALA A 93 -4.48 -18.56 -4.50
N THR A 94 -4.26 -18.68 -5.79
CA THR A 94 -3.06 -18.13 -6.43
C THR A 94 -3.40 -16.84 -7.19
N VAL A 95 -2.39 -15.99 -7.41
CA VAL A 95 -2.53 -14.84 -8.33
C VAL A 95 -3.02 -15.29 -9.71
N ALA A 96 -2.60 -16.48 -10.18
CA ALA A 96 -3.06 -17.04 -11.44
C ALA A 96 -4.58 -17.32 -11.41
N GLN A 97 -5.10 -17.99 -10.39
CA GLN A 97 -6.55 -18.23 -10.26
C GLN A 97 -7.36 -16.93 -10.20
N ILE A 98 -6.84 -15.89 -9.53
CA ILE A 98 -7.49 -14.57 -9.52
C ILE A 98 -7.54 -13.99 -10.93
N MET A 99 -6.45 -14.10 -11.71
CA MET A 99 -6.40 -13.64 -13.09
C MET A 99 -7.35 -14.43 -13.99
N ASP A 100 -7.42 -15.76 -13.84
CA ASP A 100 -8.34 -16.62 -14.58
C ASP A 100 -9.80 -16.25 -14.28
N LYS A 101 -10.11 -16.00 -13.00
CA LYS A 101 -11.44 -15.55 -12.57
C LYS A 101 -11.82 -14.20 -13.17
N LEU A 102 -10.87 -13.27 -13.27
CA LEU A 102 -11.09 -11.98 -13.94
C LEU A 102 -11.36 -12.18 -15.43
N CYS A 103 -10.65 -13.08 -16.09
CA CYS A 103 -10.89 -13.40 -17.50
C CYS A 103 -12.29 -13.98 -17.72
N GLU A 104 -12.71 -14.90 -16.86
CA GLU A 104 -14.05 -15.49 -16.87
C GLU A 104 -15.14 -14.43 -16.66
N ASP A 105 -15.00 -13.59 -15.64
CA ASP A 105 -16.01 -12.58 -15.27
C ASP A 105 -16.19 -11.48 -16.33
N PHE A 106 -15.14 -11.17 -17.10
CA PHE A 106 -15.13 -10.08 -18.08
C PHE A 106 -15.06 -10.56 -19.54
N GLY A 107 -15.03 -11.88 -19.79
CA GLY A 107 -14.95 -12.44 -21.14
C GLY A 107 -13.69 -12.01 -21.90
N THR A 108 -12.53 -12.01 -21.24
CA THR A 108 -11.24 -11.60 -21.83
C THR A 108 -10.24 -12.75 -21.89
N ASP A 109 -9.29 -12.70 -22.82
CA ASP A 109 -8.28 -13.76 -22.99
C ASP A 109 -7.18 -13.70 -21.92
N SER A 110 -6.91 -12.52 -21.36
CA SER A 110 -5.85 -12.34 -20.37
C SER A 110 -6.19 -11.25 -19.35
N ALA A 111 -5.53 -11.29 -18.19
CA ALA A 111 -5.56 -10.21 -17.21
C ALA A 111 -4.17 -9.58 -17.09
N CYS A 112 -4.09 -8.30 -16.72
CA CYS A 112 -2.78 -7.66 -16.53
C CYS A 112 -2.14 -8.11 -15.19
N PRO A 113 -1.01 -8.85 -15.21
CA PRO A 113 -0.41 -9.37 -13.98
C PRO A 113 0.19 -8.27 -13.11
N MET A 114 0.67 -7.18 -13.74
CA MET A 114 1.30 -6.08 -13.05
C MET A 114 0.29 -5.33 -12.18
N THR A 115 -0.85 -4.94 -12.78
CA THR A 115 -1.90 -4.24 -12.03
C THR A 115 -2.56 -5.16 -11.01
N THR A 116 -2.79 -6.43 -11.34
CA THR A 116 -3.28 -7.43 -10.37
C THR A 116 -2.38 -7.51 -9.13
N GLY A 117 -1.07 -7.62 -9.32
CA GLY A 117 -0.12 -7.64 -8.20
C GLY A 117 -0.05 -6.32 -7.42
N ILE A 118 -0.12 -5.16 -8.10
CA ILE A 118 -0.16 -3.85 -7.44
C ILE A 118 -1.43 -3.71 -6.60
N PHE A 119 -2.58 -4.03 -7.17
CA PHE A 119 -3.88 -3.88 -6.53
C PHE A 119 -4.08 -4.88 -5.39
N LEU A 120 -3.59 -6.11 -5.51
CA LEU A 120 -3.55 -7.05 -4.40
C LEU A 120 -2.73 -6.50 -3.21
N ASN A 121 -1.62 -5.80 -3.47
CA ASN A 121 -0.87 -5.13 -2.39
C ASN A 121 -1.61 -3.92 -1.79
N ILE A 122 -2.41 -3.19 -2.58
CA ILE A 122 -3.28 -2.14 -2.05
C ILE A 122 -4.34 -2.74 -1.13
N VAL A 123 -5.00 -3.82 -1.56
CA VAL A 123 -5.98 -4.58 -0.76
C VAL A 123 -5.35 -5.05 0.55
N ALA A 124 -4.16 -5.65 0.49
CA ALA A 124 -3.46 -6.12 1.69
C ALA A 124 -3.17 -4.98 2.68
N LYS A 125 -2.69 -3.83 2.21
CA LYS A 125 -2.40 -2.69 3.08
C LYS A 125 -3.66 -2.03 3.63
N ALA A 126 -4.72 -1.93 2.84
CA ALA A 126 -6.02 -1.44 3.29
C ALA A 126 -6.62 -2.36 4.37
N ALA A 127 -6.49 -3.68 4.21
CA ALA A 127 -6.93 -4.65 5.22
C ALA A 127 -6.18 -4.48 6.55
N GLU A 128 -4.91 -4.11 6.51
CA GLU A 128 -4.10 -3.85 7.69
C GLU A 128 -4.39 -2.51 8.36
N GLU A 129 -4.71 -1.46 7.58
CA GLU A 129 -5.30 -0.22 8.12
C GLU A 129 -6.64 -0.49 8.81
N ASP A 130 -7.52 -1.27 8.17
CA ASP A 130 -8.80 -1.68 8.75
C ASP A 130 -8.60 -2.47 10.05
N ARG A 131 -7.60 -3.36 10.10
CA ARG A 131 -7.23 -4.11 11.32
C ARG A 131 -6.79 -3.17 12.43
N ALA A 132 -5.91 -2.21 12.12
CA ALA A 132 -5.43 -1.22 13.08
C ALA A 132 -6.56 -0.29 13.59
N ALA A 133 -7.56 -0.02 12.74
CA ALA A 133 -8.77 0.71 13.12
C ALA A 133 -9.82 -0.14 13.88
N GLY A 134 -9.50 -1.39 14.24
CA GLY A 134 -10.37 -2.26 15.02
C GLY A 134 -11.48 -2.96 14.21
N ARG A 135 -11.46 -2.91 12.88
CA ARG A 135 -12.42 -3.66 12.07
C ARG A 135 -12.15 -5.16 12.20
N LYS A 136 -13.19 -5.93 12.54
CA LYS A 136 -13.09 -7.38 12.72
C LYS A 136 -13.05 -8.17 11.40
N LYS A 137 -13.69 -7.66 10.34
CA LYS A 137 -13.80 -8.33 9.03
C LYS A 137 -12.96 -7.61 7.97
N ILE A 138 -11.71 -8.02 7.84
CA ILE A 138 -10.76 -7.50 6.85
C ILE A 138 -10.61 -8.46 5.67
N ALA A 139 -10.04 -8.00 4.55
CA ALA A 139 -9.74 -8.87 3.41
C ALA A 139 -8.65 -9.89 3.80
N PRO A 140 -8.87 -11.21 3.62
CA PRO A 140 -7.91 -12.24 4.00
C PRO A 140 -6.79 -12.39 2.97
N TYR A 141 -6.05 -11.30 2.72
CA TYR A 141 -5.06 -11.21 1.66
C TYR A 141 -3.94 -12.26 1.77
N TRP A 142 -3.63 -12.72 2.99
CA TRP A 142 -2.63 -13.76 3.27
C TRP A 142 -3.01 -15.14 2.70
N ARG A 143 -4.25 -15.34 2.27
CA ARG A 143 -4.66 -16.58 1.59
C ARG A 143 -4.27 -16.60 0.11
N VAL A 144 -3.73 -15.50 -0.43
CA VAL A 144 -3.30 -15.40 -1.83
C VAL A 144 -1.80 -15.62 -1.96
N LEU A 145 -1.45 -16.70 -2.64
CA LEU A 145 -0.08 -17.08 -2.95
C LEU A 145 0.34 -16.61 -4.34
N LYS A 146 1.64 -16.46 -4.54
CA LYS A 146 2.26 -16.30 -5.85
C LYS A 146 2.28 -17.65 -6.59
N SER A 147 2.98 -17.68 -7.73
CA SER A 147 3.22 -18.92 -8.48
C SER A 147 3.83 -20.02 -7.61
N LYS A 148 3.42 -21.28 -7.84
CA LYS A 148 4.00 -22.46 -7.19
C LYS A 148 3.96 -22.40 -5.64
N GLY A 149 2.89 -21.83 -5.09
CA GLY A 149 2.64 -21.79 -3.65
C GLY A 149 3.52 -20.81 -2.86
N GLU A 150 4.22 -19.91 -3.55
CA GLU A 150 5.16 -18.98 -2.92
C GLU A 150 4.46 -17.88 -2.13
N LEU A 151 5.00 -17.56 -0.95
CA LEU A 151 4.59 -16.39 -0.19
C LEU A 151 4.99 -15.11 -0.92
N ASN A 152 4.24 -14.02 -0.67
CA ASN A 152 4.47 -12.73 -1.27
C ASN A 152 5.28 -11.80 -0.34
N PRO A 153 6.54 -11.44 -0.68
CA PRO A 153 7.38 -10.60 0.19
C PRO A 153 6.93 -9.13 0.24
N LYS A 154 6.03 -8.71 -0.66
CA LYS A 154 5.49 -7.33 -0.70
C LYS A 154 4.28 -7.13 0.20
N PHE A 155 3.78 -8.20 0.81
CA PHE A 155 2.68 -8.11 1.76
C PHE A 155 3.09 -7.38 3.04
N PRO A 156 2.14 -6.73 3.73
CA PRO A 156 2.40 -6.08 4.99
C PRO A 156 3.03 -7.06 6.00
N GLY A 157 4.11 -6.62 6.65
CA GLY A 157 4.87 -7.44 7.60
C GLY A 157 5.83 -8.44 6.96
N GLY A 158 5.96 -8.46 5.63
CA GLY A 158 6.92 -9.31 4.93
C GLY A 158 6.53 -10.79 4.91
N MET A 159 7.54 -11.66 4.76
CA MET A 159 7.33 -13.10 4.60
C MET A 159 6.97 -13.76 5.93
N GLU A 160 7.52 -13.25 7.03
CA GLU A 160 7.31 -13.68 8.40
C GLU A 160 5.84 -13.57 8.79
N THR A 161 5.27 -12.35 8.73
CA THR A 161 3.85 -12.13 9.06
C THR A 161 2.91 -12.87 8.10
N HIS A 162 3.30 -13.04 6.84
CA HIS A 162 2.51 -13.82 5.90
C HIS A 162 2.48 -15.30 6.32
N ALA A 163 3.64 -15.88 6.69
CA ALA A 163 3.72 -17.24 7.18
C ALA A 163 2.91 -17.44 8.46
N GLU A 164 3.07 -16.55 9.45
CA GLU A 164 2.32 -16.60 10.71
C GLU A 164 0.80 -16.65 10.50
N LYS A 165 0.27 -15.82 9.59
CA LYS A 165 -1.16 -15.81 9.27
C LYS A 165 -1.62 -17.10 8.57
N LEU A 166 -0.78 -17.67 7.71
CA LEU A 166 -1.04 -18.95 7.04
C LEU A 166 -1.02 -20.11 8.04
N GLU A 167 -0.02 -20.15 8.92
CA GLU A 167 0.14 -21.16 9.97
C GLU A 167 -0.99 -21.09 11.00
N ALA A 168 -1.46 -19.88 11.35
CA ALA A 168 -2.65 -19.68 12.17
C ALA A 168 -3.95 -20.23 11.55
N GLU A 169 -3.96 -20.51 10.23
CA GLU A 169 -5.05 -21.20 9.55
C GLU A 169 -4.75 -22.69 9.27
N GLY A 170 -3.65 -23.23 9.81
CA GLY A 170 -3.29 -24.64 9.72
C GLY A 170 -2.53 -25.02 8.44
N HIS A 171 -1.91 -24.06 7.76
CA HIS A 171 -1.00 -24.32 6.65
C HIS A 171 0.43 -24.53 7.16
N THR A 172 1.18 -25.40 6.50
CA THR A 172 2.61 -25.58 6.78
C THR A 172 3.43 -24.77 5.79
N VAL A 173 4.27 -23.85 6.28
CA VAL A 173 5.18 -23.06 5.44
C VAL A 173 6.59 -23.64 5.49
N GLU A 174 7.14 -23.95 4.32
CA GLU A 174 8.50 -24.46 4.15
C GLU A 174 9.43 -23.37 3.65
N LYS A 175 10.59 -23.24 4.29
CA LYS A 175 11.65 -22.30 3.90
C LYS A 175 12.63 -23.02 2.98
N ILE A 176 12.52 -22.79 1.67
CA ILE A 176 13.37 -23.41 0.64
C ILE A 176 14.32 -22.34 0.09
N ARG A 177 15.57 -22.35 0.56
CA ARG A 177 16.62 -21.37 0.21
C ARG A 177 16.14 -19.93 0.49
N LYS A 178 15.92 -19.13 -0.57
CA LYS A 178 15.50 -17.72 -0.52
C LYS A 178 13.98 -17.54 -0.67
N THR A 179 13.22 -18.63 -0.75
CA THR A 179 11.79 -18.61 -1.03
C THR A 179 11.03 -19.41 0.01
N TRP A 180 9.88 -18.93 0.45
CA TRP A 180 9.02 -19.67 1.37
C TRP A 180 7.76 -20.09 0.61
N LYS A 181 7.32 -21.33 0.83
CA LYS A 181 6.20 -21.94 0.11
C LYS A 181 5.26 -22.63 1.09
N VAL A 182 3.98 -22.64 0.77
CA VAL A 182 3.03 -23.50 1.49
C VAL A 182 3.14 -24.92 0.96
N ARG A 183 3.38 -25.89 1.85
CA ARG A 183 3.37 -27.32 1.53
C ARG A 183 1.99 -27.72 1.02
N ASP A 184 1.95 -28.51 -0.06
CA ASP A 184 0.74 -29.08 -0.64
C ASP A 184 -0.39 -28.05 -0.90
N PHE A 185 -0.01 -26.84 -1.30
CA PHE A 185 -0.97 -25.74 -1.45
C PHE A 185 -2.06 -26.04 -2.49
N GLU A 186 -1.76 -26.87 -3.48
CA GLU A 186 -2.69 -27.32 -4.52
C GLU A 186 -3.92 -28.02 -3.93
N MET A 187 -3.73 -28.83 -2.88
CA MET A 187 -4.83 -29.54 -2.19
C MET A 187 -5.72 -28.59 -1.38
N ARG A 188 -5.28 -27.35 -1.18
CA ARG A 188 -5.96 -26.33 -0.38
C ARG A 188 -6.57 -25.21 -1.23
N LEU A 189 -6.48 -25.28 -2.56
CA LEU A 189 -7.03 -24.24 -3.42
C LEU A 189 -8.56 -24.16 -3.27
N ALA A 190 -9.07 -22.93 -3.20
CA ALA A 190 -10.48 -22.62 -3.34
C ALA A 190 -10.86 -22.65 -4.82
N LYS A 191 -12.13 -22.98 -5.09
CA LYS A 191 -12.78 -22.62 -6.34
C LYS A 191 -13.19 -21.14 -6.22
N LEU A 192 -12.70 -20.30 -7.14
CA LEU A 192 -12.99 -18.87 -7.16
C LEU A 192 -14.27 -18.57 -7.95
#